data_AF-A0A1Y5F2B4-F1
#
_entry.id   AF-A0A1Y5F2B4-F1
#
_cell.length_a   1.000
_cell.length_b   1.000
_cell.length_c   1.000
_cell.angle_alpha   90.00
_cell.angle_beta   90.00
_cell.angle_gamma   90.00
#
_symmetry.space_group_name_H-M   'P 1'
#
loop_
_entity.id
_entity.type
_entity.pdbx_description
1 polymer ?
#
loop_
_entity_poly.entity_id
_entity_poly.type
_entity_poly.pdbx_seq_one_letter_code
_entity_poly.pdbx_strand_id
1 'polypeptide(L)'
;MMNQKNKFLAGLLLLTIVGIQPSYAEDGITWQSLTEAQQNALTPMQEQWDSLTPKQQQRLQRGSDRWQSMSPEQREKAKSRLERFKNMSPEEKQKLRERHERFKNMDPEQKERLRQRKEWFKSLPEDQRKAMREKWQNMSPEERKAQRGKLKNKSPEQREKRQERMQNMSPEEREQHREKMKNMSPEERKELRKQRKMENRAQSDIDN
;
A
#
# COMPACT_ATOMS: atom_id res chain seq x y z
N MET A 1 -4.28 41.03 -7.42
CA MET A 1 -3.39 39.99 -6.86
C MET A 1 -4.11 38.64 -6.92
N MET A 2 -3.85 37.84 -7.95
CA MET A 2 -4.58 36.58 -8.20
C MET A 2 -4.10 35.47 -7.24
N ASN A 3 -5.05 34.90 -6.49
CA ASN A 3 -4.87 33.87 -5.47
C ASN A 3 -4.12 32.64 -6.01
N GLN A 4 -2.86 32.47 -5.61
CA GLN A 4 -2.01 31.30 -5.90
C GLN A 4 -2.55 29.96 -5.33
N LYS A 5 -3.72 29.94 -4.69
CA LYS A 5 -4.21 28.83 -3.87
C LYS A 5 -4.77 27.63 -4.67
N ASN A 6 -5.06 27.78 -5.97
CA ASN A 6 -5.79 26.76 -6.74
C ASN A 6 -4.96 26.00 -7.79
N LYS A 7 -3.65 26.28 -7.94
CA LYS A 7 -2.78 25.59 -8.93
C LYS A 7 -2.46 24.12 -8.58
N PHE A 8 -2.90 23.64 -7.42
CA PHE A 8 -2.54 22.31 -6.89
C PHE A 8 -3.49 21.17 -7.32
N LEU A 9 -4.68 21.49 -7.84
CA LEU A 9 -5.71 20.49 -8.16
C LEU A 9 -5.39 19.67 -9.42
N ALA A 10 -4.79 20.28 -10.44
CA ALA A 10 -4.48 19.60 -11.70
C ALA A 10 -3.42 18.49 -11.55
N GLY A 11 -2.41 18.68 -10.67
CA GLY A 11 -1.33 17.72 -10.50
C GLY A 11 -1.73 16.45 -9.75
N LEU A 12 -2.71 16.53 -8.84
CA LEU A 12 -3.19 15.39 -8.05
C LEU A 12 -4.04 14.41 -8.87
N LEU A 13 -4.47 14.87 -10.04
CA LEU A 13 -5.40 14.21 -10.95
C LEU A 13 -4.73 13.53 -12.16
N LEU A 14 -3.44 13.76 -12.35
CA LEU A 14 -2.67 13.45 -13.56
C LEU A 14 -1.75 12.22 -13.42
N LEU A 15 -2.17 11.18 -12.70
CA LEU A 15 -1.31 10.00 -12.43
C LEU A 15 -1.44 8.85 -13.46
N THR A 16 -1.99 9.11 -14.65
CA THR A 16 -1.85 8.24 -15.83
C THR A 16 -2.03 9.07 -17.11
N ILE A 17 -0.96 9.68 -17.62
CA ILE A 17 -0.89 10.04 -19.05
C ILE A 17 -0.13 8.90 -19.72
N VAL A 18 -0.85 8.10 -20.50
CA VAL A 18 -0.31 7.21 -21.52
C VAL A 18 -1.20 7.41 -22.73
N GLY A 19 -0.61 7.86 -23.85
CA GLY A 19 -1.16 7.87 -25.20
C GLY A 19 -2.32 8.82 -25.46
N ILE A 20 -2.08 9.90 -26.21
CA ILE A 20 -3.14 10.57 -26.98
C ILE A 20 -3.53 9.56 -28.07
N GLN A 21 -4.67 8.89 -27.90
CA GLN A 21 -5.32 8.14 -28.96
C GLN A 21 -6.73 8.73 -29.08
N PRO A 22 -7.08 9.36 -30.22
CA PRO A 22 -8.43 9.86 -30.44
C PRO A 22 -9.37 8.65 -30.47
N SER A 23 -10.24 8.56 -29.46
CA SER A 23 -11.36 7.62 -29.44
C SER A 23 -12.62 8.42 -29.73
N TYR A 24 -13.34 8.02 -30.78
CA TYR A 24 -14.57 8.65 -31.20
C TYR A 24 -15.69 8.41 -30.17
N ALA A 25 -16.38 9.51 -29.81
CA ALA A 25 -17.71 9.59 -29.21
C ALA A 25 -17.99 8.76 -27.93
N GLU A 26 -17.37 9.16 -26.81
CA GLU A 26 -18.13 9.24 -25.55
C GLU A 26 -18.51 10.70 -25.37
N ASP A 27 -19.78 11.01 -25.08
CA ASP A 27 -20.20 12.38 -24.80
C ASP A 27 -19.38 12.93 -23.63
N GLY A 28 -18.54 13.93 -23.93
CA GLY A 28 -17.69 14.59 -22.95
C GLY A 28 -18.52 15.35 -21.91
N ILE A 29 -17.96 15.50 -20.70
CA ILE A 29 -18.58 16.33 -19.67
C ILE A 29 -18.31 17.78 -20.05
N THR A 30 -19.35 18.56 -20.30
CA THR A 30 -19.20 19.99 -20.61
C THR A 30 -18.80 20.75 -19.34
N TRP A 31 -18.01 21.82 -19.49
CA TRP A 31 -17.60 22.66 -18.36
C TRP A 31 -18.80 23.18 -17.56
N GLN A 32 -19.89 23.55 -18.25
CA GLN A 32 -21.12 24.08 -17.65
C GLN A 32 -21.91 23.04 -16.84
N SER A 33 -21.73 21.74 -17.13
CA SER A 33 -22.38 20.66 -16.38
C SER A 33 -21.71 20.37 -15.02
N LEU A 34 -20.52 20.92 -14.79
CA LEU A 34 -19.83 20.84 -13.50
C LEU A 34 -20.53 21.72 -12.46
N THR A 35 -20.61 21.25 -11.21
CA THR A 35 -21.11 22.08 -10.11
C THR A 35 -20.20 23.29 -9.87
N GLU A 36 -20.72 24.36 -9.28
CA GLU A 36 -19.93 25.57 -8.99
C GLU A 36 -18.66 25.25 -8.18
N ALA A 37 -18.77 24.36 -7.19
CA ALA A 37 -17.63 23.91 -6.42
C ALA A 37 -16.60 23.13 -7.26
N GLN A 38 -17.04 22.35 -8.25
CA GLN A 38 -16.16 21.64 -9.18
C GLN A 38 -15.47 22.61 -10.13
N GLN A 39 -16.19 23.59 -10.68
CA GLN A 39 -15.63 24.64 -11.53
C GLN A 39 -14.59 25.47 -10.79
N ASN A 40 -14.86 25.86 -9.53
CA ASN A 40 -13.91 26.58 -8.67
C ASN A 40 -12.64 25.77 -8.37
N ALA A 41 -12.78 24.44 -8.22
CA ALA A 41 -11.65 23.56 -8.02
C ALA A 41 -10.83 23.34 -9.31
N LEU A 42 -11.48 23.36 -10.46
CA LEU A 42 -10.88 23.05 -11.75
C LEU A 42 -10.56 24.29 -12.58
N THR A 43 -10.72 25.50 -12.04
CA THR A 43 -10.52 26.77 -12.77
C THR A 43 -9.23 26.82 -13.60
N PRO A 44 -8.06 26.34 -13.11
CA PRO A 44 -6.84 26.35 -13.92
C PRO A 44 -6.91 25.49 -15.19
N MET A 45 -7.89 24.60 -15.30
CA MET A 45 -8.10 23.69 -16.43
C MET A 45 -9.24 24.13 -17.34
N GLN A 46 -9.92 25.24 -17.04
CA GLN A 46 -11.06 25.71 -17.83
C GLN A 46 -10.69 25.93 -19.30
N GLU A 47 -9.59 26.63 -19.58
CA GLU A 47 -9.14 26.94 -20.94
C GLU A 47 -8.79 25.69 -21.76
N GLN A 48 -8.34 24.63 -21.09
CA GLN A 48 -7.92 23.38 -21.73
C GLN A 48 -9.01 22.30 -21.68
N TRP A 49 -10.15 22.57 -21.04
CA TRP A 49 -11.15 21.56 -20.71
C TRP A 49 -11.69 20.82 -21.94
N ASP A 50 -11.96 21.56 -23.01
CA ASP A 50 -12.51 21.01 -24.26
C ASP A 50 -11.46 20.23 -25.06
N SER A 51 -10.16 20.44 -24.77
CA SER A 51 -9.07 19.65 -25.36
C SER A 51 -8.83 18.31 -24.65
N LEU A 52 -9.46 18.11 -23.49
CA LEU A 52 -9.32 16.88 -22.71
C LEU A 52 -10.19 15.78 -23.28
N THR A 53 -9.68 14.55 -23.28
CA THR A 53 -10.49 13.37 -23.59
C THR A 53 -11.63 13.21 -22.55
N PRO A 54 -12.76 12.60 -22.93
CA PRO A 54 -13.86 12.34 -21.98
C PRO A 54 -13.40 11.63 -20.70
N LYS A 55 -12.47 10.69 -20.84
CA LYS A 55 -11.84 9.98 -19.70
C LYS A 55 -11.01 10.91 -18.80
N GLN A 56 -10.33 11.91 -19.34
CA GLN A 56 -9.63 12.92 -18.56
C GLN A 56 -10.60 13.85 -17.85
N GLN A 57 -11.64 14.33 -18.53
CA GLN A 57 -12.71 15.15 -17.94
C GLN A 57 -13.38 14.43 -16.76
N GLN A 58 -13.78 13.17 -16.95
CA GLN A 58 -14.41 12.35 -15.90
C GLN A 58 -13.47 12.09 -14.72
N ARG A 59 -12.16 11.94 -14.98
CA ARG A 59 -11.16 11.84 -13.91
C ARG A 59 -11.11 13.13 -13.11
N LEU A 60 -10.99 14.28 -13.77
CA LEU A 60 -10.93 15.61 -13.16
C LEU A 60 -12.15 15.88 -12.27
N GLN A 61 -13.35 15.60 -12.77
CA GLN A 61 -14.60 15.70 -12.02
C GLN A 61 -14.58 14.82 -10.76
N ARG A 62 -14.27 13.52 -10.88
CA ARG A 62 -14.18 12.64 -9.69
C ARG A 62 -13.10 13.08 -8.70
N GLY A 63 -12.04 13.74 -9.18
CA GLY A 63 -11.00 14.28 -8.31
C GLY A 63 -11.44 15.53 -7.57
N SER A 64 -12.20 16.42 -8.20
CA SER A 64 -12.77 17.59 -7.53
C SER A 64 -13.78 17.17 -6.46
N ASP A 65 -14.62 16.16 -6.71
CA ASP A 65 -15.53 15.60 -5.68
C ASP A 65 -14.76 15.09 -4.45
N ARG A 66 -13.72 14.28 -4.70
CA ARG A 66 -12.86 13.79 -3.62
C ARG A 66 -12.20 14.92 -2.85
N TRP A 67 -11.69 15.93 -3.55
CA TRP A 67 -11.05 17.08 -2.91
C TRP A 67 -12.02 17.88 -2.03
N GLN A 68 -13.25 18.07 -2.50
CA GLN A 68 -14.30 18.74 -1.73
C GLN A 68 -14.63 17.96 -0.46
N SER A 69 -14.72 16.63 -0.55
CA SER A 69 -14.98 15.75 0.61
C SER A 69 -13.81 15.64 1.61
N MET A 70 -12.62 16.17 1.29
CA MET A 70 -11.46 16.07 2.18
C MET A 70 -11.48 17.12 3.29
N SER A 71 -11.09 16.70 4.50
CA SER A 71 -10.78 17.62 5.61
C SER A 71 -9.55 18.50 5.29
N PRO A 72 -9.36 19.63 6.00
CA PRO A 72 -8.16 20.46 5.83
C PRO A 72 -6.84 19.68 5.95
N GLU A 73 -6.75 18.76 6.91
CA GLU A 73 -5.55 17.92 7.14
C GLU A 73 -5.35 16.92 6.01
N GLN A 74 -6.44 16.36 5.47
CA GLN A 74 -6.38 15.46 4.31
C GLN A 74 -5.91 16.20 3.07
N ARG A 75 -6.39 17.42 2.84
CA ARG A 75 -5.94 18.30 1.75
C ARG A 75 -4.46 18.63 1.88
N GLU A 76 -3.97 18.91 3.08
CA GLU A 76 -2.55 19.21 3.30
C GLU A 76 -1.65 18.00 3.03
N LYS A 77 -2.06 16.81 3.50
CA LYS A 77 -1.38 15.56 3.17
C LYS A 77 -1.40 15.28 1.66
N ALA A 78 -2.49 15.61 0.98
CA ALA A 78 -2.61 15.45 -0.46
C ALA A 78 -1.65 16.38 -1.22
N LYS A 79 -1.56 17.66 -0.82
CA LYS A 79 -0.58 18.63 -1.37
C LYS A 79 0.85 18.15 -1.18
N SER A 80 1.23 17.73 0.02
CA SER A 80 2.58 17.22 0.32
C SER A 80 2.95 16.02 -0.57
N ARG A 81 2.00 15.09 -0.80
CA ARG A 81 2.21 13.95 -1.71
C ARG A 81 2.40 14.40 -3.15
N LEU A 82 1.65 15.40 -3.59
CA LEU A 82 1.77 15.94 -4.93
C LEU A 82 3.13 16.60 -5.15
N GLU A 83 3.58 17.44 -4.22
CA GLU A 83 4.88 18.09 -4.32
C GLU A 83 6.02 17.05 -4.34
N ARG A 84 5.93 16.03 -3.49
CA ARG A 84 6.87 14.91 -3.56
C ARG A 84 6.85 14.21 -4.92
N PHE A 85 5.68 13.99 -5.51
CA PHE A 85 5.57 13.35 -6.82
C PHE A 85 6.12 14.24 -7.95
N LYS A 86 5.87 15.55 -7.92
CA LYS A 86 6.44 16.50 -8.91
C LYS A 86 7.96 16.43 -8.91
N ASN A 87 8.56 16.39 -7.72
CA ASN A 87 10.00 16.35 -7.49
C ASN A 87 10.64 14.96 -7.70
N MET A 88 9.85 13.92 -8.02
CA MET A 88 10.41 12.61 -8.37
C MET A 88 11.07 12.62 -9.75
N SER A 89 12.17 11.89 -9.89
CA SER A 89 12.83 11.66 -11.18
C SER A 89 11.91 10.86 -12.14
N PRO A 90 12.16 10.91 -13.46
CA PRO A 90 11.44 10.08 -14.42
C PRO A 90 11.47 8.58 -14.07
N GLU A 91 12.61 8.07 -13.60
CA GLU A 91 12.79 6.67 -13.19
C GLU A 91 11.99 6.34 -11.93
N GLU A 92 11.92 7.25 -10.96
CA GLU A 92 11.10 7.09 -9.77
C GLU A 92 9.61 7.08 -10.10
N LYS A 93 9.18 7.99 -10.98
CA LYS A 93 7.81 8.03 -11.51
C LYS A 93 7.47 6.73 -12.23
N GLN A 94 8.39 6.20 -13.03
CA GLN A 94 8.22 4.92 -13.72
C GLN A 94 8.07 3.74 -12.75
N LYS A 95 8.95 3.63 -11.74
CA LYS A 95 8.83 2.63 -10.68
C LYS A 95 7.50 2.73 -9.93
N LEU A 96 6.99 3.94 -9.71
CA LEU A 96 5.70 4.14 -9.07
C LEU A 96 4.54 3.64 -9.95
N ARG A 97 4.57 3.92 -11.26
CA ARG A 97 3.58 3.40 -12.22
C ARG A 97 3.58 1.87 -12.26
N GLU A 98 4.74 1.25 -12.35
CA GLU A 98 4.87 -0.22 -12.35
C GLU A 98 4.31 -0.84 -11.06
N ARG A 99 4.60 -0.23 -9.90
CA ARG A 99 4.04 -0.68 -8.63
C ARG A 99 2.52 -0.54 -8.60
N HIS A 100 1.99 0.55 -9.14
CA HIS A 100 0.56 0.79 -9.22
C HIS A 100 -0.14 -0.25 -10.11
N GLU A 101 0.38 -0.49 -11.32
CA GLU A 101 -0.18 -1.49 -12.24
C GLU A 101 -0.12 -2.89 -11.64
N ARG A 102 1.01 -3.27 -11.02
CA ARG A 102 1.10 -4.55 -10.31
C ARG A 102 0.07 -4.67 -9.21
N PHE A 103 -0.20 -3.60 -8.45
CA PHE A 103 -1.23 -3.63 -7.41
C PHE A 103 -2.64 -3.68 -8.00
N LYS A 104 -2.92 -2.93 -9.07
CA LYS A 104 -4.21 -2.93 -9.76
C LYS A 104 -4.57 -4.32 -10.29
N ASN A 105 -3.58 -5.04 -10.81
CA ASN A 105 -3.73 -6.38 -11.36
C ASN A 105 -3.64 -7.51 -10.31
N MET A 106 -3.50 -7.20 -9.01
CA MET A 106 -3.58 -8.22 -7.96
C MET A 106 -5.02 -8.71 -7.77
N ASP A 107 -5.16 -9.99 -7.44
CA ASP A 107 -6.43 -10.59 -7.07
C ASP A 107 -7.03 -9.90 -5.83
N PRO A 108 -8.36 -9.85 -5.69
CA PRO A 108 -9.03 -9.24 -4.53
C PRO A 108 -8.51 -9.78 -3.19
N GLU A 109 -8.26 -11.09 -3.10
CA GLU A 109 -7.73 -11.72 -1.89
C GLU A 109 -6.31 -11.23 -1.55
N GLN A 110 -5.46 -11.09 -2.58
CA GLN A 110 -4.10 -10.56 -2.39
C GLN A 110 -4.14 -9.10 -1.92
N LYS A 111 -5.01 -8.28 -2.52
CA LYS A 111 -5.23 -6.89 -2.10
C LYS A 111 -5.67 -6.84 -0.64
N GLU A 112 -6.58 -7.73 -0.23
CA GLU A 112 -7.08 -7.77 1.14
C GLU A 112 -6.01 -8.16 2.15
N ARG A 113 -5.20 -9.19 1.84
CA ARG A 113 -4.04 -9.55 2.66
C ARG A 113 -3.06 -8.37 2.81
N LEU A 114 -2.87 -7.56 1.77
CA LEU A 114 -2.05 -6.34 1.85
C LEU A 114 -2.66 -5.28 2.77
N ARG A 115 -3.99 -5.07 2.71
CA ARG A 115 -4.69 -4.13 3.61
C ARG A 115 -4.58 -4.57 5.06
N GLN A 116 -4.89 -5.84 5.36
CA GLN A 116 -4.78 -6.39 6.71
C GLN A 116 -3.35 -6.27 7.27
N ARG A 117 -2.34 -6.59 6.46
CA ARG A 117 -0.94 -6.43 6.87
C ARG A 117 -0.57 -4.98 7.15
N LYS A 118 -1.11 -4.04 6.38
CA LYS A 118 -0.89 -2.61 6.59
C LYS A 118 -1.54 -2.13 7.89
N GLU A 119 -2.79 -2.53 8.15
CA GLU A 119 -3.48 -2.16 9.39
C GLU A 119 -2.84 -2.79 10.62
N TRP A 120 -2.45 -4.07 10.55
CA TRP A 120 -1.63 -4.71 11.59
C TRP A 120 -0.33 -3.94 11.83
N PHE A 121 0.39 -3.54 10.77
CA PHE A 121 1.63 -2.80 10.95
C PHE A 121 1.39 -1.45 11.63
N LYS A 122 0.29 -0.75 11.33
CA LYS A 122 -0.06 0.53 11.97
C LYS A 122 -0.48 0.37 13.44
N SER A 123 -1.06 -0.76 13.82
CA SER A 123 -1.46 -1.01 15.21
C SER A 123 -0.28 -1.37 16.12
N LEU A 124 0.91 -1.60 15.55
CA LEU A 124 2.12 -1.83 16.34
C LEU A 124 2.57 -0.56 17.07
N PRO A 125 3.09 -0.69 18.30
CA PRO A 125 3.81 0.37 19.00
C PRO A 125 4.91 1.03 18.13
N GLU A 126 5.18 2.33 18.33
CA GLU A 126 6.11 3.10 17.47
C GLU A 126 7.54 2.54 17.51
N ASP A 127 8.02 2.11 18.67
CA ASP A 127 9.31 1.45 18.87
C ASP A 127 9.41 0.17 18.03
N GLN A 128 8.37 -0.67 18.03
CA GLN A 128 8.32 -1.87 17.21
C GLN A 128 8.29 -1.54 15.71
N ARG A 129 7.52 -0.53 15.30
CA ARG A 129 7.48 -0.07 13.90
C ARG A 129 8.83 0.47 13.46
N LYS A 130 9.54 1.21 14.32
CA LYS A 130 10.88 1.75 14.06
C LYS A 130 11.89 0.62 13.90
N ALA A 131 11.95 -0.32 14.85
CA ALA A 131 12.85 -1.48 14.78
C ALA A 131 12.60 -2.32 13.51
N MET A 132 11.34 -2.51 13.10
CA MET A 132 11.02 -3.20 11.85
C MET A 132 11.48 -2.43 10.60
N ARG A 133 11.35 -1.10 10.58
CA ARG A 133 11.81 -0.26 9.47
C ARG A 133 13.34 -0.27 9.36
N GLU A 134 14.04 -0.10 10.48
CA GLU A 134 15.50 -0.12 10.53
C GLU A 134 16.04 -1.48 10.08
N LYS A 135 15.48 -2.57 10.59
CA LYS A 135 15.84 -3.92 10.16
C LYS A 135 15.65 -4.09 8.65
N TRP A 136 14.53 -3.61 8.09
CA TRP A 136 14.30 -3.69 6.66
C TRP A 136 15.28 -2.83 5.85
N GLN A 137 15.59 -1.62 6.31
CA GLN A 137 16.51 -0.69 5.65
C GLN A 137 17.94 -1.23 5.64
N ASN A 138 18.38 -1.85 6.73
CA ASN A 138 19.71 -2.43 6.88
C ASN A 138 19.89 -3.77 6.15
N MET A 139 18.81 -4.40 5.67
CA MET A 139 18.92 -5.62 4.86
C MET A 139 19.38 -5.35 3.43
N SER A 140 20.28 -6.19 2.93
CA SER A 140 20.70 -6.18 1.54
C SER A 140 19.54 -6.60 0.59
N PRO A 141 19.60 -6.23 -0.71
CA PRO A 141 18.62 -6.70 -1.69
C PRO A 141 18.49 -8.23 -1.73
N GLU A 142 19.60 -8.95 -1.57
CA GLU A 142 19.63 -10.41 -1.54
C GLU A 142 18.98 -10.98 -0.29
N GLU A 143 19.25 -10.42 0.88
CA GLU A 143 18.61 -10.82 2.13
C GLU A 143 17.09 -10.63 2.06
N ARG A 144 16.64 -9.50 1.51
CA ARG A 144 15.21 -9.22 1.27
C ARG A 144 14.62 -10.25 0.30
N LYS A 145 15.32 -10.59 -0.79
CA LYS A 145 14.87 -11.61 -1.77
C LYS A 145 14.76 -12.97 -1.12
N ALA A 146 15.78 -13.39 -0.35
CA ALA A 146 15.81 -14.65 0.37
C ALA A 146 14.69 -14.72 1.41
N GLN A 147 14.43 -13.64 2.17
CA GLN A 147 13.33 -13.60 3.13
C GLN A 147 11.95 -13.69 2.47
N ARG A 148 11.76 -13.03 1.33
CA ARG A 148 10.52 -13.16 0.53
C ARG A 148 10.37 -14.58 -0.05
N GLY A 149 11.47 -15.18 -0.50
CA GLY A 149 11.52 -16.57 -0.97
C GLY A 149 11.13 -17.55 0.13
N LYS A 150 11.70 -17.43 1.34
CA LYS A 150 11.36 -18.27 2.50
C LYS A 150 9.88 -18.20 2.89
N LEU A 151 9.24 -17.03 2.74
CA LEU A 151 7.81 -16.87 3.00
C LEU A 151 6.94 -17.46 1.88
N LYS A 152 7.40 -17.41 0.63
CA LYS A 152 6.73 -17.97 -0.55
C LYS A 152 6.88 -19.50 -0.64
N ASN A 153 8.02 -20.03 -0.20
CA ASN A 153 8.41 -21.44 -0.32
C ASN A 153 8.22 -22.25 0.97
N LYS A 154 7.40 -21.79 1.92
CA LYS A 154 6.90 -22.73 2.94
C LYS A 154 6.10 -23.80 2.19
N SER A 155 6.58 -25.04 2.20
CA SER A 155 5.89 -26.18 1.59
C SER A 155 4.43 -26.20 2.06
N PRO A 156 3.46 -26.59 1.21
CA PRO A 156 2.08 -26.83 1.63
C PRO A 156 2.01 -27.61 2.96
N GLU A 157 2.81 -28.66 3.09
CA GLU A 157 2.94 -29.49 4.30
C GLU A 157 3.39 -28.68 5.53
N GLN A 158 4.36 -27.77 5.38
CA GLN A 158 4.81 -26.91 6.48
C GLN A 158 3.77 -25.86 6.88
N ARG A 159 2.92 -25.45 5.94
CA ARG A 159 1.81 -24.52 6.20
C ARG A 159 0.67 -25.26 6.90
N GLU A 160 0.39 -26.48 6.46
CA GLU A 160 -0.60 -27.39 7.02
C GLU A 160 -0.22 -27.82 8.43
N LYS A 161 0.98 -28.36 8.67
CA LYS A 161 1.47 -28.68 10.04
C LYS A 161 1.42 -27.49 10.99
N ARG A 162 1.68 -26.28 10.49
CA ARG A 162 1.54 -25.06 11.31
C ARG A 162 0.07 -24.74 11.60
N GLN A 163 -0.80 -24.92 10.63
CA GLN A 163 -2.24 -24.66 10.75
C GLN A 163 -2.92 -25.71 11.62
N GLU A 164 -2.64 -26.99 11.41
CA GLU A 164 -3.04 -28.13 12.21
C GLU A 164 -2.62 -27.96 13.67
N ARG A 165 -1.34 -27.61 13.93
CA ARG A 165 -0.91 -27.32 15.30
C ARG A 165 -1.73 -26.19 15.93
N MET A 166 -2.06 -25.15 15.17
CA MET A 166 -2.92 -24.08 15.68
C MET A 166 -4.34 -24.58 15.91
N GLN A 167 -4.90 -25.40 15.02
CA GLN A 167 -6.25 -25.95 15.12
C GLN A 167 -6.40 -26.93 16.29
N ASN A 168 -5.39 -27.77 16.54
CA ASN A 168 -5.36 -28.75 17.62
C ASN A 168 -5.07 -28.14 18.99
N MET A 169 -4.57 -26.90 19.05
CA MET A 169 -4.49 -26.17 20.31
C MET A 169 -5.89 -25.69 20.73
N SER A 170 -6.24 -25.93 22.00
CA SER A 170 -7.43 -25.38 22.66
C SER A 170 -7.41 -23.85 22.64
N PRO A 171 -8.57 -23.16 22.66
CA PRO A 171 -8.63 -21.70 22.81
C PRO A 171 -7.77 -21.18 23.97
N GLU A 172 -7.77 -21.88 25.10
CA GLU A 172 -6.98 -21.52 26.29
C GLU A 172 -5.47 -21.65 26.04
N GLU A 173 -5.03 -22.73 25.41
CA GLU A 173 -3.62 -22.94 25.05
C GLU A 173 -3.12 -21.89 24.05
N ARG A 174 -3.99 -21.47 23.11
CA ARG A 174 -3.66 -20.39 22.17
C ARG A 174 -3.51 -19.06 22.88
N GLU A 175 -4.35 -18.79 23.88
CA GLU A 175 -4.29 -17.57 24.68
C GLU A 175 -3.04 -17.56 25.56
N GLN A 176 -2.75 -18.65 26.26
CA GLN A 176 -1.52 -18.81 27.03
C GLN A 176 -0.28 -18.69 26.14
N HIS A 177 -0.29 -19.27 24.94
CA HIS A 177 0.81 -19.09 23.98
C HIS A 177 0.98 -17.62 23.56
N ARG A 178 -0.13 -16.91 23.35
CA ARG A 178 -0.12 -15.49 22.98
C ARG A 178 0.42 -14.62 24.12
N GLU A 179 -0.05 -14.84 25.34
CA GLU A 179 0.42 -14.12 26.54
C GLU A 179 1.90 -14.44 26.84
N LYS A 180 2.31 -15.71 26.77
CA LYS A 180 3.71 -16.10 26.88
C LYS A 180 4.57 -15.36 25.85
N MET A 181 4.14 -15.34 24.59
CA MET A 181 4.87 -14.63 23.54
C MET A 181 4.92 -13.13 23.80
N LYS A 182 3.82 -12.51 24.22
CA LYS A 182 3.71 -11.07 24.54
C LYS A 182 4.68 -10.66 25.66
N ASN A 183 4.81 -11.50 26.69
CA ASN A 183 5.63 -11.22 27.87
C ASN A 183 7.12 -11.60 27.70
N MET A 184 7.48 -12.41 26.70
CA MET A 184 8.89 -12.71 26.39
C MET A 184 9.61 -11.54 25.69
N SER A 185 10.85 -11.30 26.11
CA SER A 185 11.79 -10.37 25.49
C SER A 185 12.23 -10.84 24.08
N PRO A 186 12.78 -9.93 23.24
CA PRO A 186 13.29 -10.29 21.92
C PRO A 186 14.36 -11.40 21.93
N GLU A 187 15.24 -11.44 22.94
CA GLU A 187 16.29 -12.47 23.06
C GLU A 187 15.71 -13.81 23.52
N GLU A 188 14.78 -13.84 24.47
CA GLU A 188 14.10 -15.09 24.87
C GLU A 188 13.32 -15.70 23.70
N ARG A 189 12.67 -14.87 22.87
CA ARG A 189 12.01 -15.33 21.64
C ARG A 189 13.00 -15.90 20.62
N LYS A 190 14.25 -15.43 20.60
CA LYS A 190 15.31 -15.90 19.70
C LYS A 190 15.85 -17.24 20.18
N GLU A 191 16.09 -17.40 21.48
CA GLU A 191 16.50 -18.67 22.08
C GLU A 191 15.42 -19.75 21.94
N LEU A 192 14.15 -19.41 22.19
CA LEU A 192 13.03 -20.33 21.95
C LEU A 192 12.99 -20.83 20.49
N ARG A 193 13.30 -19.96 19.52
CA ARG A 193 13.37 -20.37 18.11
C ARG A 193 14.55 -21.29 17.82
N LYS A 194 15.70 -21.09 18.47
CA LYS A 194 16.87 -21.97 18.33
C LYS A 194 16.57 -23.33 18.95
N GLN A 195 16.02 -23.36 20.16
CA GLN A 195 15.66 -24.58 20.88
C GLN A 195 14.69 -25.44 20.06
N ARG A 196 13.58 -24.85 19.57
CA ARG A 196 12.62 -25.57 18.72
C ARG A 196 13.22 -26.06 17.40
N LYS A 197 14.22 -25.36 16.86
CA LYS A 197 14.93 -25.81 15.66
C LYS A 197 15.82 -27.02 15.96
N MET A 198 16.43 -27.09 17.15
CA MET A 198 17.20 -28.25 17.59
C MET A 198 16.29 -29.43 17.91
N GLU A 199 15.18 -29.21 18.61
CA GLU A 199 14.17 -30.25 18.91
C GLU A 199 13.60 -30.87 17.63
N ASN A 200 13.19 -30.04 16.66
CA ASN A 200 12.67 -30.55 15.38
C ASN A 200 13.73 -31.31 14.57
N ARG A 201 15.01 -30.96 14.72
CA ARG A 201 16.12 -31.66 14.06
C ARG A 201 16.40 -33.01 14.74
N ALA A 202 16.44 -33.02 16.07
CA ALA A 202 16.57 -34.25 16.84
C ALA A 202 15.41 -35.22 16.55
N GLN A 203 14.18 -34.72 16.43
CA GLN A 203 13.03 -35.53 16.07
C GLN A 203 13.14 -36.09 14.65
N SER A 204 13.57 -35.29 13.67
CA SER A 204 13.77 -35.78 12.29
C SER A 204 14.92 -36.78 12.14
N ASP A 205 15.89 -36.76 13.06
CA ASP A 205 17.01 -37.71 13.09
C ASP A 205 16.61 -39.03 13.79
N ILE A 206 15.49 -39.06 14.53
CA ILE A 206 14.91 -40.26 15.16
C ILE A 206 13.90 -40.95 14.23
N ASP A 207 13.23 -40.17 13.37
CA ASP A 207 12.20 -40.66 12.44
C ASP A 207 12.79 -41.18 11.09
N ASN A 208 14.12 -41.16 10.92
CA ASN A 208 14.87 -41.64 9.74
C ASN A 208 15.76 -42.84 10.10
#